data_AF-A0A0M8TRD4-F1
#
_entry.id   AF-A0A0M8TRD4-F1
#
_cell.length_a   1.000
_cell.length_b   1.000
_cell.length_c   1.000
_cell.angle_alpha   90.00
_cell.angle_beta   90.00
_cell.angle_gamma   90.00
#
_symmetry.space_group_name_H-M   'P 1'
#
loop_
_entity.id
_entity.type
_entity.pdbx_description
1 polymer ?
#
loop_
_entity_poly.entity_id
_entity_poly.type
_entity_poly.pdbx_seq_one_letter_code
_entity_poly.pdbx_strand_id
1 'polypeptide(L)'
;MTSVQMQRHPAGPVTTTVVDVDVSGPRVCDDMTVEVALSVMAGARVQYLLVCDGDDESTGSITRAQLARLRDSSAYTDRIRLRDILGGHSPRPFSFPL
;
A
#
# COMPACT_ATOMS: atom_id res chain seq x y z
N MET A 1 -25.14 -35.35 -26.83
CA MET A 1 -25.69 -34.51 -25.76
C MET A 1 -24.53 -33.77 -25.12
N THR A 2 -24.31 -32.52 -25.51
CA THR A 2 -23.21 -31.67 -25.06
C THR A 2 -23.73 -30.76 -23.94
N SER A 3 -23.13 -30.84 -22.74
CA SER A 3 -23.31 -29.81 -21.72
C SER A 3 -22.02 -29.01 -21.62
N VAL A 4 -22.11 -27.77 -22.06
CA VAL A 4 -21.10 -26.72 -21.96
C VAL A 4 -20.86 -26.44 -20.48
N GLN A 5 -19.66 -26.77 -20.00
CA GLN A 5 -19.20 -26.40 -18.68
C GLN A 5 -18.87 -24.90 -18.69
N MET A 6 -19.81 -24.09 -18.20
CA MET A 6 -19.60 -22.67 -17.89
C MET A 6 -18.63 -22.59 -16.71
N GLN A 7 -17.34 -22.49 -17.00
CA GLN A 7 -16.34 -22.10 -16.00
C GLN A 7 -16.66 -20.68 -15.55
N ARG A 8 -17.28 -20.56 -14.37
CA ARG A 8 -17.50 -19.29 -13.69
C ARG A 8 -16.13 -18.74 -13.33
N HIS A 9 -15.71 -17.75 -14.09
CA HIS A 9 -14.55 -16.93 -13.81
C HIS A 9 -14.67 -16.41 -12.36
N PRO A 10 -13.65 -16.59 -11.50
CA PRO A 10 -13.61 -15.94 -10.19
C PRO A 10 -13.55 -14.44 -10.42
N ALA A 11 -14.70 -13.79 -10.24
CA ALA A 11 -14.83 -12.34 -10.34
C ALA A 11 -14.24 -11.72 -9.08
N GLY A 12 -13.03 -11.20 -9.21
CA GLY A 12 -12.43 -10.17 -8.35
C GLY A 12 -12.01 -10.63 -6.95
N PRO A 13 -10.82 -10.25 -6.47
CA PRO A 13 -10.54 -10.35 -5.05
C PRO A 13 -11.48 -9.37 -4.36
N VAL A 14 -12.48 -9.92 -3.67
CA VAL A 14 -13.20 -9.17 -2.65
C VAL A 14 -12.13 -8.90 -1.60
N THR A 15 -11.58 -7.68 -1.58
CA THR A 15 -10.75 -7.20 -0.48
C THR A 15 -11.64 -7.06 0.75
N THR A 16 -12.09 -8.19 1.29
CA THR A 16 -12.29 -8.30 2.73
C THR A 16 -10.91 -8.10 3.33
N THR A 17 -10.65 -6.88 3.76
CA THR A 17 -9.62 -6.57 4.75
C THR A 17 -9.92 -7.43 5.97
N VAL A 18 -9.45 -8.68 5.93
CA VAL A 18 -9.19 -9.47 7.12
C VAL A 18 -8.17 -8.64 7.86
N VAL A 19 -8.61 -7.91 8.87
CA VAL A 19 -7.73 -7.37 9.89
C VAL A 19 -7.27 -8.59 10.67
N ASP A 20 -6.32 -9.32 10.08
CA ASP A 20 -5.52 -10.29 10.78
C ASP A 20 -4.89 -9.49 11.92
N VAL A 21 -5.30 -9.80 13.15
CA VAL A 21 -4.72 -9.22 14.35
C VAL A 21 -3.37 -9.86 14.58
N ASP A 22 -2.52 -9.80 13.56
CA ASP A 22 -1.09 -10.02 13.70
C ASP A 22 -0.63 -8.98 14.72
N VAL A 23 0.12 -9.45 15.72
CA VAL A 23 0.66 -8.62 16.81
C VAL A 23 1.55 -7.47 16.26
N SER A 24 1.82 -7.52 14.94
CA SER A 24 2.56 -6.58 14.12
C SER A 24 1.74 -5.39 13.54
N GLY A 25 0.56 -5.04 14.06
CA GLY A 25 -0.15 -3.81 13.65
C GLY A 25 -0.78 -3.84 12.23
N PRO A 26 -1.52 -2.79 11.83
CA PRO A 26 -2.36 -2.85 10.63
C PRO A 26 -1.53 -2.89 9.35
N ARG A 27 -1.89 -3.82 8.45
CA ARG A 27 -1.32 -3.97 7.11
C ARG A 27 -2.13 -3.19 6.08
N VAL A 28 -1.44 -2.50 5.18
CA VAL A 28 -2.03 -1.71 4.10
C VAL A 28 -1.33 -1.99 2.78
N CYS A 29 -2.07 -1.92 1.68
CA CYS A 29 -1.50 -2.09 0.33
C CYS A 29 -0.61 -0.91 -0.05
N ASP A 30 0.47 -1.18 -0.78
CA ASP A 30 1.43 -0.19 -1.27
C ASP A 30 0.85 0.80 -2.29
N ASP A 31 -0.29 0.45 -2.93
CA ASP A 31 -1.09 1.34 -3.78
C ASP A 31 -1.85 2.43 -2.99
N MET A 32 -1.93 2.31 -1.66
CA MET A 32 -2.65 3.25 -0.81
C MET A 32 -1.99 4.63 -0.78
N THR A 33 -2.77 5.70 -0.71
CA THR A 33 -2.24 7.06 -0.60
C THR A 33 -1.87 7.41 0.84
N VAL A 34 -1.00 8.41 1.01
CA VAL A 34 -0.59 8.91 2.32
C VAL A 34 -1.77 9.39 3.18
N GLU A 35 -2.75 10.07 2.60
CA GLU A 35 -3.93 10.57 3.34
C GLU A 35 -4.79 9.43 3.88
N VAL A 36 -4.99 8.36 3.09
CA VAL A 36 -5.73 7.18 3.54
C VAL A 36 -4.93 6.45 4.61
N ALA A 37 -3.62 6.29 4.44
CA ALA A 37 -2.75 5.67 5.45
C ALA A 37 -2.78 6.44 6.79
N LEU A 38 -2.72 7.77 6.77
CA LEU A 38 -2.88 8.60 7.96
C LEU A 38 -4.24 8.43 8.64
N SER A 39 -5.30 8.32 7.83
CA SER A 39 -6.66 8.06 8.33
C SER A 39 -6.78 6.69 8.97
N VAL A 40 -6.16 5.65 8.39
CA VAL A 40 -6.08 4.30 8.95
C VAL A 40 -5.29 4.32 10.27
N MET A 41 -4.14 4.98 10.32
CA MET A 41 -3.37 5.13 11.57
C MET A 41 -4.17 5.83 12.67
N ALA A 42 -4.94 6.85 12.31
CA ALA A 42 -5.81 7.56 13.25
C ALA A 42 -6.96 6.67 13.74
N GLY A 43 -7.60 5.91 12.84
CA GLY A 43 -8.69 4.98 13.17
C GLY A 43 -8.22 3.79 14.02
N ALA A 44 -7.06 3.21 13.70
CA ALA A 44 -6.48 2.08 14.42
C ALA A 44 -5.67 2.49 15.67
N ARG A 45 -5.47 3.80 15.90
CA ARG A 45 -4.64 4.36 17.00
C ARG A 45 -3.22 3.80 17.04
N VAL A 46 -2.61 3.60 15.86
CA VAL A 46 -1.25 3.10 15.72
C VAL A 46 -0.29 4.19 15.21
N GLN A 47 1.00 3.99 15.45
CA GLN A 47 2.04 4.91 15.01
C GLN A 47 2.76 4.44 13.74
N TYR A 48 2.57 3.18 13.34
CA TYR A 48 3.16 2.60 12.14
C TYR A 48 2.16 1.68 11.45
N LEU A 49 2.36 1.49 10.16
CA LEU A 49 1.65 0.53 9.32
C LEU A 49 2.67 -0.34 8.60
N LEU A 50 2.32 -1.61 8.41
CA LEU A 50 3.04 -2.50 7.52
C LEU A 50 2.50 -2.31 6.10
N VAL A 51 3.40 -2.18 5.14
CA VAL A 51 3.04 -2.05 3.72
C VAL A 51 3.22 -3.43 3.09
N CYS A 52 2.13 -3.95 2.54
CA CYS A 52 2.14 -5.15 1.71
C CYS A 52 2.09 -4.74 0.24
N ASP A 53 2.87 -5.41 -0.61
CA ASP A 53 2.72 -5.25 -2.06
C ASP A 53 1.56 -6.10 -2.61
N GLY A 54 1.43 -6.13 -3.94
CA GLY A 54 0.40 -6.91 -4.62
C GLY A 54 0.50 -8.41 -4.43
N ASP A 55 1.61 -8.93 -3.87
CA ASP A 55 1.82 -10.34 -3.57
C ASP A 55 1.55 -10.67 -2.09
N ASP A 56 0.90 -9.74 -1.35
CA ASP A 56 0.64 -9.80 0.10
C ASP A 56 1.91 -9.85 0.99
N GLU A 57 3.09 -9.75 0.38
CA GLU A 57 4.39 -9.73 1.07
C GLU A 57 4.66 -8.34 1.67
N SER A 58 5.14 -8.29 2.91
CA SER A 58 5.45 -7.02 3.54
C SER A 58 6.70 -6.41 2.91
N THR A 59 6.52 -5.38 2.10
CA THR A 59 7.61 -4.63 1.46
C THR A 59 8.28 -3.64 2.40
N GLY A 60 7.61 -3.24 3.49
CA GLY A 60 8.22 -2.38 4.50
C GLY A 60 7.27 -1.94 5.60
N SER A 61 7.75 -1.03 6.44
CA SER A 61 6.93 -0.34 7.43
C SER A 61 7.03 1.17 7.25
N ILE A 62 5.90 1.86 7.44
CA ILE A 62 5.83 3.31 7.36
C ILE A 62 5.32 3.85 8.68
N THR A 63 6.01 4.87 9.19
CA THR A 63 5.63 5.54 10.43
C THR A 63 4.80 6.78 10.17
N ARG A 64 3.92 7.12 11.11
CA ARG A 64 3.11 8.35 11.09
C ARG A 64 3.97 9.60 10.95
N ALA A 65 5.12 9.63 11.63
CA ALA A 65 6.06 10.74 11.57
C ALA A 65 6.67 10.92 10.17
N GLN A 66 6.96 9.81 9.46
CA GLN A 66 7.45 9.86 8.09
C GLN A 66 6.39 10.40 7.14
N LEU A 67 5.14 9.94 7.27
CA LEU A 67 4.02 10.45 6.48
C LEU A 67 3.74 11.95 6.74
N ALA A 68 3.79 12.38 8.01
CA ALA A 68 3.62 13.78 8.37
C ALA A 68 4.72 14.67 7.77
N ARG A 69 5.99 14.25 7.88
CA ARG A 69 7.12 14.98 7.26
C ARG A 69 6.99 15.06 5.74
N LEU A 70 6.51 14.00 5.10
CA LEU A 70 6.24 14.01 3.66
C LEU A 70 5.14 15.00 3.33
N ARG A 71 4.01 14.95 4.03
CA ARG A 71 2.89 15.88 3.83
C ARG A 71 3.28 17.35 4.02
N ASP A 72 4.18 17.63 4.96
CA ASP A 72 4.70 18.98 5.21
C ASP A 72 5.71 19.43 4.12
N SER A 73 6.15 18.53 3.23
CA SER A 73 7.06 18.85 2.13
C SER A 73 6.32 19.43 0.93
N SER A 74 6.92 20.43 0.27
CA SER A 74 6.39 21.00 -0.97
C SER A 74 6.42 20.03 -2.17
N ALA A 75 7.17 18.93 -2.07
CA ALA A 75 7.20 17.87 -3.07
C ALA A 75 6.00 16.90 -2.95
N TYR A 76 5.19 17.03 -1.90
CA TYR A 76 4.05 16.17 -1.67
C TYR A 76 2.91 16.48 -2.61
N THR A 77 2.35 15.42 -3.18
CA THR A 77 1.07 15.47 -3.89
C THR A 77 0.13 14.48 -3.23
N ASP A 78 -1.17 14.76 -3.22
CA ASP A 78 -2.18 13.85 -2.64
C ASP A 78 -2.18 12.47 -3.31
N ARG A 79 -1.59 12.40 -4.51
CA ARG A 79 -1.45 11.20 -5.34
C ARG A 79 -0.26 10.33 -4.98
N ILE A 80 0.63 10.76 -4.08
CA ILE A 80 1.78 9.94 -3.66
C ILE A 80 1.28 8.70 -2.95
N ARG A 81 1.67 7.53 -3.48
CA ARG A 81 1.35 6.22 -2.93
C ARG A 81 2.45 5.75 -1.99
N LEU A 82 2.14 4.80 -1.10
CA LEU A 82 3.13 4.24 -0.17
C LEU A 82 4.30 3.58 -0.91
N ARG A 83 4.04 2.98 -2.08
CA ARG A 83 5.08 2.43 -2.97
C ARG A 83 6.07 3.48 -3.47
N ASP A 84 5.64 4.71 -3.70
CA ASP A 84 6.53 5.79 -4.14
C ASP A 84 7.41 6.27 -3.00
N ILE A 85 6.98 6.09 -1.75
CA ILE A 85 7.76 6.44 -0.55
C ILE A 85 8.81 5.36 -0.26
N LEU A 86 8.44 4.09 -0.41
CA LEU A 86 9.35 2.96 -0.25
C LEU A 86 10.31 2.84 -1.44
N GLY A 87 9.83 3.07 -2.66
CA GLY A 87 10.60 2.99 -3.90
C GLY A 87 11.38 4.27 -4.25
N GLY A 88 10.90 5.44 -3.82
CA GLY A 88 11.52 6.75 -4.08
C GLY A 88 12.80 7.03 -3.29
N HIS A 89 13.14 6.17 -2.32
CA HIS A 89 14.46 6.17 -1.68
C HIS A 89 15.53 5.43 -2.51
N SER A 90 15.17 4.83 -3.64
CA SER A 90 16.16 4.42 -4.64
C SER A 90 16.26 5.52 -5.70
N PRO A 91 17.36 6.28 -5.76
CA PRO A 91 17.67 7.03 -6.97
C PRO A 91 17.93 5.99 -8.05
N ARG A 92 16.89 5.61 -8.79
CA ARG A 92 17.10 4.88 -10.04
C ARG A 92 17.92 5.83 -10.91
N PRO A 93 19.17 5.47 -11.28
CA PRO A 93 19.90 6.28 -12.23
C PRO A 93 19.05 6.28 -13.49
N PHE A 94 18.60 7.46 -13.90
CA PHE A 94 18.03 7.66 -15.22
C PHE A 94 19.12 7.25 -16.23
N SER A 95 19.06 6.00 -16.69
CA SER A 95 19.87 5.56 -17.81
C SER A 95 19.19 6.12 -19.06
N PHE A 96 19.55 7.36 -19.43
CA PHE A 96 19.21 7.91 -20.73
C PHE A 96 19.92 7.08 -21.81
N PRO A 97 19.22 6.50 -22.80
CA PRO A 97 19.88 6.01 -23.99
C PRO A 97 20.27 7.23 -24.84
N LEU A 98 21.55 7.29 -25.24
CA LEU A 98 22.08 8.24 -26.22
C LEU A 98 21.59 7.89 -27.63
#